data_AF-A0A6A2Z1V6-F1
#
_entry.id   AF-A0A6A2Z1V6-F1
#
_cell.length_a   1.000
_cell.length_b   1.000
_cell.length_c   1.000
_cell.angle_alpha   90.00
_cell.angle_beta   90.00
_cell.angle_gamma   90.00
#
_symmetry.space_group_name_H-M   'P 1'
#
loop_
_entity.id
_entity.type
_entity.pdbx_description
1 polymer ?
#
loop_
_entity_poly.entity_id
_entity_poly.type
_entity_poly.pdbx_seq_one_letter_code
_entity_poly.pdbx_strand_id
1 'polypeptide(L)'
;MADLVSYGNAQRDIDQALIALKKGARLLKYGRKGKPKFCPFRFSNDETTLIWISSSGERSLKLASVSRIIPGQRTVVFQRYLRPEKDYLSFCLIYNNGTRSLDLICKDKVEAEVWIAASKY
;
A
#
# COMPACT_ATOMS: atom_id res chain seq x y z
N MET A 1 -2.18 -21.97 29.46
CA MET A 1 -1.49 -22.69 28.36
C MET A 1 -1.98 -22.24 26.97
N ALA A 2 -2.54 -21.03 26.83
CA ALA A 2 -3.07 -20.50 25.56
C ALA A 2 -2.13 -19.48 24.88
N ASP A 3 -1.13 -18.96 25.61
CA ASP A 3 -0.32 -17.83 25.14
C ASP A 3 0.88 -18.21 24.26
N LEU A 4 1.36 -19.46 24.26
CA LEU A 4 2.53 -19.81 23.41
C LEU A 4 2.14 -20.15 21.96
N VAL A 5 0.98 -20.76 21.77
CA VAL A 5 0.50 -21.16 20.44
C VAL A 5 0.01 -19.94 19.64
N SER A 6 -0.60 -18.96 20.32
CA SER A 6 -1.11 -17.73 19.68
C SER A 6 0.01 -16.85 19.11
N TYR A 7 1.12 -16.67 19.85
CA TYR A 7 2.28 -15.89 19.38
C TYR A 7 3.00 -16.59 18.21
N GLY A 8 3.15 -17.92 18.27
CA GLY A 8 3.76 -18.69 17.18
C GLY A 8 2.95 -18.61 15.89
N ASN A 9 1.63 -18.45 15.98
CA ASN A 9 0.77 -18.29 14.81
C ASN A 9 0.88 -16.87 14.22
N ALA A 10 0.83 -15.84 15.07
CA ALA A 10 0.94 -14.45 14.65
C ALA A 10 2.28 -14.15 13.93
N GLN A 11 3.40 -14.71 14.41
CA GLN A 11 4.69 -14.53 13.76
C GLN A 11 4.71 -15.14 12.35
N ARG A 12 4.15 -16.34 12.17
CA ARG A 12 4.05 -16.98 10.86
C ARG A 12 3.17 -16.17 9.91
N ASP A 13 2.08 -15.59 10.41
CA ASP A 13 1.18 -14.75 9.62
C ASP A 13 1.89 -13.48 9.13
N ILE A 14 2.74 -12.87 9.97
CA ILE A 14 3.58 -11.72 9.61
C ILE A 14 4.60 -12.10 8.54
N ASP A 15 5.32 -13.21 8.72
CA ASP A 15 6.33 -13.67 7.77
C ASP A 15 5.70 -13.96 6.39
N GLN A 16 4.53 -14.60 6.38
CA GLN A 16 3.77 -14.85 5.15
C GLN A 16 3.29 -13.56 4.50
N ALA A 17 2.84 -12.58 5.28
CA ALA A 17 2.44 -11.27 4.77
C ALA A 17 3.63 -10.53 4.13
N LEU A 18 4.80 -10.55 4.75
CA LEU A 18 6.03 -9.98 4.20
C LEU A 18 6.47 -10.67 2.91
N ILE A 19 6.41 -12.01 2.85
CA ILE A 19 6.68 -12.77 1.63
C ILE A 19 5.70 -12.36 0.51
N ALA A 20 4.41 -12.22 0.82
CA ALA A 20 3.40 -11.79 -0.14
C ALA A 20 3.66 -10.35 -0.64
N LEU A 21 4.07 -9.44 0.24
CA LEU A 21 4.41 -8.06 -0.11
C LEU A 21 5.66 -7.95 -0.99
N LYS A 22 6.69 -8.78 -0.72
CA LYS A 22 7.90 -8.87 -1.56
C LYS A 22 7.61 -9.49 -2.93
N LYS A 23 6.74 -10.49 -2.98
CA LYS A 23 6.22 -11.06 -4.24
C LYS A 23 5.41 -10.02 -5.01
N GLY A 24 4.69 -9.16 -4.29
CA GLY A 24 3.94 -8.04 -4.81
C GLY A 24 2.51 -8.38 -5.24
N ALA A 25 1.75 -7.33 -5.54
CA ALA A 25 0.35 -7.39 -5.96
C ALA A 25 0.05 -6.33 -7.03
N ARG A 26 -1.00 -6.56 -7.83
CA ARG A 26 -1.49 -5.55 -8.79
C ARG A 26 -2.54 -4.67 -8.10
N LEU A 27 -2.14 -3.46 -7.74
CA LEU A 27 -3.02 -2.48 -7.09
C LEU A 27 -3.52 -1.45 -8.10
N LEU A 28 -4.71 -0.92 -7.88
CA LEU A 28 -5.22 0.17 -8.70
C LEU A 28 -4.58 1.49 -8.24
N LYS A 29 -3.66 2.01 -9.04
CA LYS A 29 -2.94 3.24 -8.75
C LYS A 29 -3.67 4.44 -9.31
N TYR A 30 -3.95 5.40 -8.44
CA TYR A 30 -4.43 6.71 -8.84
C TYR A 30 -3.24 7.64 -9.12
N GLY A 31 -3.41 8.52 -10.09
CA GLY A 31 -2.39 9.44 -10.54
C GLY A 31 -2.97 10.84 -10.72
N ARG A 32 -2.09 11.83 -10.76
CA ARG A 32 -2.48 13.24 -10.99
C ARG A 32 -2.97 13.52 -12.40
N LYS A 33 -2.65 12.64 -13.35
CA LYS A 33 -3.03 12.74 -14.76
C LYS A 33 -3.59 11.40 -15.23
N GLY A 34 -4.55 11.46 -16.16
CA GLY A 34 -5.21 10.28 -16.72
C GLY A 34 -6.12 9.54 -15.73
N LYS A 35 -6.69 8.42 -16.22
CA LYS A 35 -7.51 7.48 -15.46
C LYS A 35 -6.64 6.59 -14.55
N PRO A 36 -7.17 6.07 -13.42
CA PRO A 36 -6.47 5.10 -12.58
C PRO A 36 -6.11 3.83 -13.37
N LYS A 37 -4.98 3.21 -13.02
CA LYS A 37 -4.45 2.02 -13.72
C LYS A 37 -3.96 0.97 -12.75
N PHE A 38 -4.18 -0.30 -13.07
CA PHE A 38 -3.58 -1.40 -12.32
C PHE A 38 -2.08 -1.44 -12.58
N CYS A 39 -1.29 -1.34 -11.51
CA CYS A 39 0.16 -1.37 -11.53
C CYS A 39 0.67 -2.45 -10.58
N PRO A 40 1.73 -3.19 -10.94
CA PRO A 40 2.39 -4.09 -9.99
C PRO A 40 3.13 -3.25 -8.93
N PHE A 41 2.91 -3.59 -7.67
CA PHE A 41 3.59 -3.04 -6.50
C PHE A 41 4.26 -4.18 -5.73
N ARG A 42 5.44 -3.92 -5.17
CA ARG A 42 6.13 -4.82 -4.26
C ARG A 42 6.98 -4.03 -3.28
N PHE A 43 7.31 -4.65 -2.15
CA PHE A 43 8.36 -4.16 -1.28
C PHE A 43 9.74 -4.58 -1.83
N SER A 44 10.77 -3.81 -1.49
CA SER A 44 12.16 -4.22 -1.64
C SER A 44 12.49 -5.38 -0.70
N ASN A 45 13.58 -6.09 -0.96
CA ASN A 45 13.96 -7.27 -0.16
C ASN A 45 14.30 -6.92 1.29
N ASP A 46 14.82 -5.71 1.51
CA ASP A 46 15.12 -5.08 2.81
C ASP A 46 13.91 -4.37 3.43
N GLU A 47 12.73 -4.44 2.79
CA GLU A 47 11.44 -3.93 3.29
C GLU A 47 11.37 -2.40 3.47
N THR A 48 12.41 -1.66 3.10
CA THR A 48 12.48 -0.19 3.29
C THR A 48 11.81 0.62 2.20
N THR A 49 11.51 0.01 1.05
CA THR A 49 11.13 0.72 -0.17
C THR A 49 9.96 0.04 -0.87
N LEU A 50 8.92 0.83 -1.16
CA LEU A 50 7.82 0.45 -2.04
C LEU A 50 8.20 0.70 -3.50
N ILE A 51 8.07 -0.29 -4.38
CA ILE A 51 8.47 -0.23 -5.79
C ILE A 51 7.26 -0.52 -6.69
N TRP A 52 7.12 0.22 -7.79
CA TRP A 52 6.10 -0.04 -8.81
C TRP A 52 6.54 0.35 -10.21
N ILE A 53 5.91 -0.27 -11.22
CA ILE A 53 6.13 0.09 -12.62
C ILE A 53 5.06 1.06 -13.10
N SER A 54 5.50 2.20 -13.61
CA SER A 54 4.66 3.20 -14.28
C SER A 54 4.89 3.18 -15.78
N SER A 55 4.08 3.92 -16.55
CA SER A 55 4.34 4.12 -17.99
C SER A 55 5.68 4.78 -18.29
N SER A 56 6.27 5.46 -17.31
CA SER A 56 7.56 6.14 -17.40
C SER A 56 8.71 5.35 -16.77
N GLY A 57 8.53 4.04 -16.60
CA GLY A 57 9.49 3.12 -15.99
C GLY A 57 9.24 2.83 -14.51
N GLU A 58 10.20 2.15 -13.89
CA GLU A 58 10.20 1.83 -12.46
C GLU A 58 10.22 3.10 -11.61
N ARG A 59 9.51 3.04 -10.49
CA ARG A 59 9.39 4.10 -9.50
C ARG A 59 9.48 3.46 -8.12
N SER A 60 9.97 4.24 -7.17
CA SER A 60 10.13 3.79 -5.80
C SER A 60 9.78 4.90 -4.81
N LEU A 61 9.42 4.49 -3.59
CA LEU A 61 9.14 5.35 -2.46
C LEU A 61 9.74 4.71 -1.21
N LYS A 62 10.70 5.38 -0.58
CA LYS A 62 11.22 4.95 0.72
C LYS A 62 10.15 5.13 1.78
N LEU A 63 9.87 4.09 2.57
CA LEU A 63 8.85 4.13 3.62
C LEU A 63 9.18 5.17 4.68
N ALA A 64 10.46 5.32 5.04
CA ALA A 64 10.94 6.38 5.93
C ALA A 64 10.64 7.83 5.44
N SER A 65 10.30 8.03 4.16
CA SER A 65 9.89 9.35 3.63
C SER A 65 8.38 9.59 3.67
N VAL A 66 7.60 8.58 4.06
CA VAL A 66 6.15 8.66 4.23
C VAL A 66 5.87 9.36 5.56
N SER A 67 5.25 10.53 5.51
CA SER A 67 4.91 11.31 6.70
C SER A 67 3.57 10.92 7.31
N ARG A 68 2.67 10.33 6.50
CA ARG A 68 1.35 9.91 6.95
C ARG A 68 0.78 8.83 6.04
N ILE A 69 0.06 7.89 6.63
CA ILE A 69 -0.79 6.94 5.92
C ILE A 69 -2.22 7.32 6.22
N ILE A 70 -3.05 7.49 5.19
CA ILE A 70 -4.47 7.84 5.37
C ILE A 70 -5.33 6.72 4.78
N PRO A 71 -6.14 6.02 5.58
CA PRO A 71 -7.11 5.06 5.06
C PRO A 71 -8.27 5.79 4.35
N GLY A 72 -8.83 5.15 3.34
CA GLY A 72 -9.89 5.69 2.52
C GLY A 72 -9.43 6.65 1.42
N GLN A 73 -10.40 7.16 0.68
CA GLN A 73 -10.22 8.07 -0.45
C GLN A 73 -10.25 9.52 0.01
N ARG A 74 -9.22 9.94 0.75
CA ARG A 74 -9.18 11.25 1.43
C ARG A 74 -8.36 12.34 0.72
N THR A 75 -7.85 12.08 -0.48
CA THR A 75 -7.01 13.02 -1.22
C THR A 75 -7.73 13.62 -2.43
N VAL A 76 -7.26 14.79 -2.87
CA VAL A 76 -7.70 15.41 -4.13
C VAL A 76 -7.41 14.53 -5.36
N VAL A 77 -6.46 13.60 -5.27
CA VAL A 77 -6.14 12.67 -6.35
C VAL A 77 -7.26 11.63 -6.52
N PHE A 78 -7.80 11.11 -5.41
CA PHE A 78 -8.95 10.20 -5.46
C PHE A 78 -10.22 10.89 -5.95
N GLN A 79 -10.46 12.14 -5.56
CA GLN A 79 -11.68 12.90 -5.95
C GLN A 79 -11.89 12.99 -7.46
N ARG A 80 -10.82 12.88 -8.27
CA ARG A 80 -10.92 12.87 -9.74
C ARG A 80 -11.66 11.66 -10.31
N TYR A 81 -11.64 10.52 -9.61
CA TYR A 81 -12.28 9.26 -9.99
C TYR A 81 -12.77 8.50 -8.74
N LEU A 82 -13.57 9.19 -7.91
CA LEU A 82 -14.00 8.68 -6.62
C LEU A 82 -14.79 7.38 -6.77
N ARG A 83 -14.55 6.43 -5.86
CA ARG A 83 -15.21 5.12 -5.76
C ARG A 83 -15.62 4.86 -4.31
N PRO A 84 -16.70 5.48 -3.81
CA PRO A 84 -17.11 5.34 -2.41
C PRO A 84 -17.30 3.88 -1.98
N GLU A 85 -17.76 3.02 -2.89
CA GLU A 85 -17.95 1.58 -2.68
C GLU A 85 -16.63 0.81 -2.46
N LYS A 86 -15.49 1.44 -2.73
CA LYS A 86 -14.14 0.90 -2.53
C LYS A 86 -13.36 1.65 -1.45
N ASP A 87 -13.99 2.55 -0.68
CA ASP A 87 -13.30 3.37 0.31
C ASP A 87 -12.52 2.52 1.33
N TYR A 88 -13.14 1.46 1.83
CA TYR A 88 -12.52 0.52 2.78
C TYR A 88 -11.36 -0.29 2.21
N LEU A 89 -11.18 -0.31 0.89
CA LEU A 89 -10.06 -0.95 0.18
C LEU A 89 -8.98 0.06 -0.22
N SER A 90 -9.20 1.34 0.07
CA SER A 90 -8.38 2.45 -0.41
C SER A 90 -7.50 2.97 0.72
N PHE A 91 -6.32 3.45 0.36
CA PHE A 91 -5.46 4.23 1.24
C PHE A 91 -4.53 5.12 0.42
N CYS A 92 -3.86 6.06 1.09
CA CYS A 92 -2.75 6.78 0.48
C CYS A 92 -1.55 6.92 1.42
N LEU A 93 -0.38 6.96 0.79
CA LEU A 93 0.89 7.31 1.45
C LEU A 93 1.21 8.76 1.12
N ILE A 94 1.28 9.61 2.14
CA ILE A 94 1.66 11.01 2.03
C ILE A 94 3.16 11.11 2.19
N TYR A 95 3.83 11.78 1.24
CA TYR A 95 5.29 11.90 1.22
C TYR A 95 5.70 13.26 0.67
N ASN A 96 7.01 13.51 0.60
CA ASN A 96 7.57 14.78 0.13
C ASN A 96 7.00 15.97 0.93
N ASN A 97 7.13 15.90 2.26
CA ASN A 97 6.67 16.92 3.22
C ASN A 97 5.18 17.27 3.05
N GLY A 98 4.32 16.29 2.78
CA GLY A 98 2.88 16.51 2.65
C GLY A 98 2.41 16.96 1.26
N THR A 99 3.32 17.24 0.32
CA THR A 99 2.97 17.83 -0.98
C THR A 99 2.64 16.78 -2.06
N ARG A 100 2.86 15.49 -1.75
CA ARG A 100 2.64 14.37 -2.66
C ARG A 100 1.89 13.24 -1.95
N SER A 101 1.11 12.50 -2.73
CA SER A 101 0.38 11.31 -2.29
C SER A 101 0.58 10.19 -3.31
N LEU A 102 0.68 8.96 -2.81
CA LEU A 102 0.56 7.74 -3.58
C LEU A 102 -0.75 7.07 -3.19
N ASP A 103 -1.73 7.12 -4.10
CA ASP A 103 -3.12 6.77 -3.85
C ASP A 103 -3.45 5.40 -4.48
N LEU A 104 -3.87 4.45 -3.65
CA LEU A 104 -3.97 3.03 -4.00
C LEU A 104 -5.32 2.44 -3.59
N ILE A 105 -5.84 1.52 -4.40
CA ILE A 105 -6.97 0.64 -4.05
C ILE A 105 -6.53 -0.81 -4.20
N CYS A 106 -6.75 -1.61 -3.17
CA CYS A 106 -6.51 -3.06 -3.13
C CYS A 106 -7.71 -3.86 -3.63
N LYS A 107 -7.50 -5.15 -3.90
CA LYS A 107 -8.56 -6.05 -4.40
C LYS A 107 -9.58 -6.43 -3.32
N ASP A 108 -9.11 -6.57 -2.07
CA ASP A 108 -9.90 -7.01 -0.92
C ASP A 108 -9.36 -6.42 0.39
N LYS A 109 -10.13 -6.60 1.47
CA LYS A 109 -9.87 -5.98 2.77
C LYS A 109 -8.57 -6.48 3.39
N VAL A 110 -8.28 -7.78 3.26
CA VAL A 110 -7.07 -8.39 3.82
C VAL A 110 -5.84 -7.81 3.14
N GLU A 111 -5.87 -7.68 1.82
CA GLU A 111 -4.79 -7.04 1.07
C GLU A 111 -4.59 -5.58 1.53
N ALA A 112 -5.66 -4.80 1.66
CA ALA A 112 -5.57 -3.41 2.14
C ALA A 112 -4.94 -3.32 3.53
N GLU A 113 -5.37 -4.17 4.47
CA GLU A 113 -4.84 -4.19 5.84
C GLU A 113 -3.36 -4.55 5.87
N VAL A 114 -2.93 -5.54 5.09
CA VAL A 114 -1.52 -5.95 4.98
C VAL A 114 -0.65 -4.82 4.42
N TRP A 115 -1.08 -4.17 3.33
CA TRP A 115 -0.32 -3.05 2.74
C TRP A 115 -0.24 -1.84 3.69
N ILE A 116 -1.35 -1.50 4.36
CA ILE A 116 -1.38 -0.40 5.34
C ILE A 116 -0.49 -0.71 6.54
N ALA A 117 -0.56 -1.93 7.08
CA ALA A 117 0.24 -2.34 8.23
C ALA A 117 1.74 -2.31 7.91
N ALA A 118 2.15 -2.87 6.77
CA ALA A 118 3.55 -2.90 6.38
C ALA A 118 4.13 -1.52 6.05
N SER A 119 3.30 -0.57 5.60
CA SER A 119 3.75 0.79 5.29
C SER A 119 3.99 1.66 6.54
N LYS A 120 3.70 1.16 7.75
CA LYS A 120 3.89 1.87 9.03
C LYS A 120 5.30 1.70 9.63
N TYR A 121 6.06 0.72 9.14
CA TYR A 121 7.43 0.43 9.57
C TYR A 121 8.44 1.26 8.75
#